data_AF-A0A2H6FCW5-F1
#
_entry.id   AF-A0A2H6FCW5-F1
#
_cell.length_a   1.000
_cell.length_b   1.000
_cell.length_c   1.000
_cell.angle_alpha   90.00
_cell.angle_beta   90.00
_cell.angle_gamma   90.00
#
_symmetry.space_group_name_H-M   'P 1'
#
loop_
_entity.id
_entity.type
_entity.pdbx_description
1 polymer ?
#
loop_
_entity_poly.entity_id
_entity_poly.type
_entity_poly.pdbx_seq_one_letter_code
_entity_poly.pdbx_strand_id
1 'polypeptide(L)'
;MREPGSTSFTGAIESAGKFGWRVYSEAVRRGLERAERVVVLGDGARWIKNLADIHFPGAIRIIDLYHAREHVSDLCKILFGQDEDRLHKYREKWWKYLDWGMVKKIITEAETQLPCDSETKKEAIKEVTYLSKNRDRMRYAEFRAQGFFVGSGVIEAGCKNIIAQRLKRSGMQWTVKGANAIISLRCMIKSNRFEDYWCDRAA
;
A
#
# COMPACT_ATOMS: atom_id res chain seq x y z
N MET A 1 -9.45 0.43 -19.35
CA MET A 1 -10.53 -0.14 -18.49
C MET A 1 -10.00 -1.45 -17.92
N ARG A 2 -10.19 -1.76 -16.63
CA ARG A 2 -9.76 -3.07 -16.08
C ARG A 2 -10.70 -4.15 -16.59
N GLU A 3 -10.17 -5.36 -16.82
CA GLU A 3 -11.00 -6.50 -17.21
C GLU A 3 -12.08 -6.76 -16.15
N PRO A 4 -13.36 -6.85 -16.53
CA PRO A 4 -14.43 -7.20 -15.60
C PRO A 4 -14.12 -8.50 -14.85
N GLY A 5 -14.32 -8.51 -13.53
CA GLY A 5 -13.99 -9.67 -12.71
C GLY A 5 -12.50 -9.91 -12.46
N SER A 6 -11.59 -9.02 -12.90
CA SER A 6 -10.15 -9.09 -12.57
C SER A 6 -9.82 -8.69 -11.12
N THR A 7 -10.77 -8.07 -10.41
CA THR A 7 -10.60 -7.57 -9.05
C THR A 7 -11.61 -8.22 -8.11
N SER A 8 -11.15 -8.63 -6.93
CA SER A 8 -11.99 -9.05 -5.82
C SER A 8 -11.60 -8.32 -4.55
N PHE A 9 -12.54 -8.25 -3.61
CA PHE A 9 -12.38 -7.58 -2.33
C PHE A 9 -12.66 -8.56 -1.20
N THR A 10 -11.84 -8.52 -0.16
CA THR A 10 -12.04 -9.28 1.07
C THR A 10 -11.60 -8.42 2.26
N GLY A 11 -12.27 -8.54 3.40
CA GLY A 11 -11.95 -7.74 4.58
C GLY A 11 -12.78 -8.11 5.79
N ALA A 12 -12.26 -7.77 6.96
CA ALA A 12 -12.94 -7.86 8.26
C ALA A 12 -12.18 -7.01 9.29
N ILE A 13 -12.84 -6.66 10.39
CA ILE A 13 -12.23 -6.19 11.63
C ILE A 13 -11.71 -7.43 12.35
N GLU A 14 -10.40 -7.70 12.21
CA GLU A 14 -9.73 -8.88 12.74
C GLU A 14 -8.22 -8.62 12.93
N SER A 15 -7.50 -9.59 13.54
CA SER A 15 -6.06 -9.49 13.70
C SER A 15 -5.32 -9.69 12.37
N ALA A 16 -4.09 -9.17 12.28
CA ALA A 16 -3.25 -9.31 11.09
C ALA A 16 -3.06 -10.78 10.68
N GLY A 17 -2.91 -11.70 11.63
CA GLY A 17 -2.78 -13.14 11.34
C GLY A 17 -4.01 -13.74 10.67
N LYS A 18 -5.23 -13.37 11.11
CA LYS A 18 -6.48 -13.81 10.46
C LYS A 18 -6.64 -13.18 9.07
N PHE A 19 -6.26 -11.91 8.95
CA PHE A 19 -6.28 -11.19 7.68
C PHE A 19 -5.34 -11.82 6.64
N GLY A 20 -4.15 -12.27 7.04
CA GLY A 20 -3.21 -12.96 6.17
C GLY A 20 -3.83 -14.20 5.50
N TRP A 21 -4.43 -15.08 6.30
CA TRP A 21 -5.14 -16.25 5.79
C TRP A 21 -6.32 -15.88 4.89
N ARG A 22 -7.09 -14.84 5.23
CA ARG A 22 -8.21 -14.37 4.40
C ARG A 22 -7.77 -13.93 3.01
N VAL A 23 -6.69 -13.13 2.93
CA VAL A 23 -6.13 -12.68 1.65
C VAL A 23 -5.54 -13.85 0.88
N TYR A 24 -4.83 -14.77 1.54
CA TYR A 24 -4.29 -15.97 0.92
C TYR A 24 -5.38 -16.86 0.32
N SER A 25 -6.47 -17.12 1.06
CA SER A 25 -7.60 -17.91 0.57
C SER A 25 -8.28 -17.25 -0.63
N GLU A 26 -8.43 -15.92 -0.62
CA GLU A 26 -8.96 -15.20 -1.79
C GLU A 26 -7.99 -15.28 -2.98
N ALA A 27 -6.68 -15.21 -2.76
CA ALA A 27 -5.69 -15.39 -3.81
C ALA A 27 -5.72 -16.81 -4.41
N VAL A 28 -5.77 -17.86 -3.59
CA VAL A 28 -5.90 -19.25 -4.05
C VAL A 28 -7.16 -19.42 -4.90
N ARG A 29 -8.31 -18.91 -4.44
CA ARG A 29 -9.56 -18.91 -5.21
C ARG A 29 -9.42 -18.21 -6.57
N ARG A 30 -8.62 -17.14 -6.63
CA ARG A 30 -8.33 -16.40 -7.86
C ARG A 30 -7.28 -17.08 -8.76
N GLY A 31 -6.81 -18.27 -8.38
CA GLY A 31 -5.86 -19.06 -9.16
C GLY A 31 -4.41 -18.73 -8.89
N LEU A 32 -4.05 -18.39 -7.64
CA LEU A 32 -2.66 -18.11 -7.22
C LEU A 32 -1.66 -19.17 -7.73
N GLU A 33 -2.03 -20.45 -7.71
CA GLU A 33 -1.16 -21.56 -8.16
C GLU A 33 -0.83 -21.52 -9.65
N ARG A 34 -1.66 -20.84 -10.45
CA ARG A 34 -1.46 -20.66 -11.90
C ARG A 34 -0.84 -19.30 -12.22
N ALA A 35 -0.59 -18.45 -11.23
CA ALA A 35 -0.05 -17.13 -11.45
C ALA A 35 1.45 -17.21 -11.71
N GLU A 36 1.89 -16.73 -12.89
CA GLU A 36 3.31 -16.63 -13.22
C GLU A 36 4.06 -15.66 -12.30
N ARG A 37 3.37 -14.58 -11.88
CA ARG A 37 3.94 -13.53 -11.03
C ARG A 37 2.94 -13.10 -9.97
N VAL A 38 3.42 -13.02 -8.74
CA VAL A 38 2.66 -12.53 -7.58
C VAL A 38 3.28 -11.22 -7.12
N VAL A 39 2.46 -10.19 -6.97
CA VAL A 39 2.90 -8.86 -6.52
C VAL A 39 2.13 -8.48 -5.26
N VAL A 40 2.86 -8.08 -4.22
CA VAL A 40 2.30 -7.50 -3.00
C VAL A 40 2.65 -6.01 -2.95
N LEU A 41 1.62 -5.17 -2.96
CA LEU A 41 1.72 -3.71 -2.88
C LEU A 41 1.20 -3.23 -1.53
N GLY A 42 1.96 -2.40 -0.82
CA GLY A 42 1.55 -1.83 0.47
C GLY A 42 2.47 -0.72 0.96
N ASP A 43 2.17 -0.15 2.12
CA ASP A 43 2.87 1.01 2.73
C ASP A 43 4.26 0.67 3.31
N GLY A 44 4.63 -0.62 3.37
CA GLY A 44 5.89 -1.09 3.95
C GLY A 44 5.85 -1.36 5.45
N ALA A 45 4.67 -1.32 6.08
CA ALA A 45 4.51 -1.70 7.47
C ALA A 45 5.04 -3.11 7.74
N ARG A 46 5.68 -3.30 8.91
CA ARG A 46 6.34 -4.56 9.28
C ARG A 46 5.38 -5.75 9.24
N TRP A 47 4.13 -5.56 9.65
CA TRP A 47 3.13 -6.64 9.64
C TRP A 47 2.76 -7.06 8.20
N ILE A 48 2.67 -6.12 7.23
CA ILE A 48 2.45 -6.45 5.81
C ILE A 48 3.62 -7.27 5.28
N LYS A 49 4.85 -6.86 5.60
CA LYS A 49 6.05 -7.60 5.21
C LYS A 49 5.97 -9.05 5.72
N ASN A 50 5.64 -9.23 7.00
CA ASN A 50 5.55 -10.57 7.61
C ASN A 50 4.46 -11.42 6.94
N LEU A 51 3.28 -10.85 6.67
CA LEU A 51 2.20 -11.59 5.98
C LEU A 51 2.60 -11.97 4.55
N ALA A 52 3.29 -11.09 3.84
CA ALA A 52 3.82 -11.39 2.51
C ALA A 52 4.89 -12.50 2.55
N ASP A 53 5.77 -12.49 3.55
CA ASP A 53 6.76 -13.56 3.77
C ASP A 53 6.09 -14.92 4.03
N ILE A 54 5.02 -14.94 4.83
CA ILE A 54 4.32 -16.18 5.23
C ILE A 54 3.44 -16.73 4.10
N HIS A 55 2.61 -15.89 3.48
CA HIS A 55 1.55 -16.34 2.58
C HIS A 55 1.93 -16.26 1.10
N PHE A 56 2.91 -15.45 0.74
CA PHE A 56 3.31 -15.21 -0.65
C PHE A 56 4.84 -15.27 -0.81
N PRO A 57 5.48 -16.40 -0.47
CA PRO A 57 6.92 -16.55 -0.64
C PRO A 57 7.29 -16.35 -2.12
N GLY A 58 8.33 -15.55 -2.37
CA GLY A 58 8.75 -15.21 -3.73
C GLY A 58 7.97 -14.08 -4.41
N ALA A 59 6.94 -13.51 -3.78
CA ALA A 59 6.22 -12.38 -4.35
C ALA A 59 7.09 -11.13 -4.47
N ILE A 60 6.92 -10.43 -5.59
CA ILE A 60 7.53 -9.11 -5.82
C ILE A 60 6.85 -8.12 -4.87
N ARG A 61 7.64 -7.43 -4.06
CA ARG A 61 7.13 -6.44 -3.11
C ARG A 61 7.34 -5.04 -3.64
N ILE A 62 6.27 -4.27 -3.68
CA ILE A 62 6.29 -2.88 -4.11
C ILE A 62 5.82 -2.02 -2.93
N ILE A 63 6.60 -1.00 -2.60
CA ILE A 63 6.14 0.05 -1.70
C ILE A 63 5.22 0.96 -2.47
N ASP A 64 4.06 1.25 -1.90
CA ASP A 64 3.11 2.20 -2.44
C ASP A 64 3.79 3.56 -2.72
N LEU A 65 3.68 4.02 -3.97
CA LEU A 65 4.34 5.25 -4.41
C LEU A 65 3.83 6.50 -3.69
N TYR A 66 2.56 6.55 -3.31
CA TYR A 66 2.03 7.69 -2.56
C TYR A 66 2.70 7.76 -1.18
N HIS A 67 2.79 6.64 -0.47
CA HIS A 67 3.48 6.58 0.83
C HIS A 67 4.98 6.88 0.71
N ALA A 68 5.65 6.39 -0.33
CA ALA A 68 7.04 6.73 -0.58
C ALA A 68 7.23 8.24 -0.86
N ARG A 69 6.28 8.90 -1.52
CA ARG A 69 6.28 10.36 -1.72
C ARG A 69 6.04 11.13 -0.43
N GLU A 70 5.27 10.59 0.52
CA GLU A 70 5.11 11.18 1.86
C GLU A 70 6.45 11.19 2.60
N HIS A 71 7.15 10.05 2.66
CA HIS A 71 8.49 9.96 3.26
C HIS A 71 9.49 10.95 2.63
N VAL A 72 9.50 11.07 1.29
CA VAL A 72 10.34 12.06 0.59
C VAL A 72 9.92 13.50 0.95
N SER A 73 8.61 13.77 1.07
CA SER A 73 8.11 15.10 1.40
C SER A 73 8.47 15.50 2.83
N ASP A 74 8.39 14.56 3.77
CA ASP A 74 8.76 14.79 5.17
C ASP A 74 10.27 14.97 5.30
N LEU A 75 11.08 14.17 4.60
CA LEU A 75 12.52 14.42 4.50
C LEU A 75 12.83 15.83 3.95
N CYS A 76 12.14 16.27 2.90
CA CYS A 76 12.33 17.64 2.40
C CYS A 76 11.94 18.70 3.44
N LYS A 77 10.86 18.51 4.21
CA LYS A 77 10.46 19.44 5.28
C LYS A 77 11.52 19.53 6.37
N ILE A 78 12.08 18.40 6.76
CA ILE A 78 13.15 18.34 7.78
C ILE A 78 14.41 19.08 7.29
N LEU A 79 14.79 18.88 6.03
CA LEU A 79 16.03 19.46 5.48
C LEU A 79 15.91 20.92 5.04
N PHE A 80 14.74 21.34 4.55
CA PHE A 80 14.55 22.63 3.88
C PHE A 80 13.35 23.42 4.39
N GLY A 81 12.76 23.05 5.54
CA GLY A 81 11.53 23.68 6.04
C GLY A 81 11.63 25.19 6.32
N GLN A 82 12.83 25.75 6.40
CA GLN A 82 13.08 27.18 6.58
C GLN A 82 13.19 27.95 5.24
N ASP A 83 13.24 27.25 4.11
CA ASP A 83 13.41 27.80 2.77
C ASP A 83 12.38 27.15 1.83
N GLU A 84 11.23 27.82 1.65
CA GLU A 84 10.11 27.28 0.88
C GLU A 84 10.50 27.02 -0.59
N ASP A 85 11.32 27.87 -1.20
CA ASP A 85 11.76 27.71 -2.58
C ASP A 85 12.61 26.44 -2.73
N ARG A 86 13.56 26.20 -1.82
CA ARG A 86 14.34 24.96 -1.81
C ARG A 86 13.47 23.77 -1.48
N LEU A 87 12.55 23.87 -0.54
CA LEU A 87 11.61 22.80 -0.18
C LEU A 87 10.84 22.31 -1.40
N HIS A 88 10.21 23.24 -2.15
CA HIS A 88 9.45 22.92 -3.35
C HIS A 88 10.34 22.33 -4.45
N LYS A 89 11.49 22.98 -4.72
CA LYS A 89 12.45 22.53 -5.75
C LYS A 89 12.95 21.11 -5.49
N TYR A 90 13.38 20.80 -4.27
CA TYR A 90 13.90 19.47 -3.93
C TYR A 90 12.78 18.42 -3.89
N ARG A 91 11.59 18.77 -3.39
CA ARG A 91 10.45 17.84 -3.39
C ARG A 91 10.07 17.40 -4.80
N GLU A 92 9.91 18.35 -5.73
CA GLU A 92 9.60 18.01 -7.13
C GLU A 92 10.70 17.20 -7.80
N LYS A 93 11.97 17.59 -7.58
CA LYS A 93 13.13 16.88 -8.11
C LYS A 93 13.19 15.44 -7.60
N TRP A 94 13.04 15.24 -6.29
CA TRP A 94 13.12 13.93 -5.67
C TRP A 94 11.90 13.06 -5.96
N TRP A 95 10.71 13.64 -6.12
CA TRP A 95 9.55 12.91 -6.65
C TRP A 95 9.78 12.39 -8.06
N LYS A 96 10.40 13.19 -8.95
CA LYS A 96 10.81 12.73 -10.28
C LYS A 96 11.82 11.59 -10.17
N TYR A 97 12.82 11.70 -9.30
CA TYR A 97 13.77 10.60 -9.07
C TYR A 97 13.08 9.34 -8.56
N LEU A 98 12.11 9.49 -7.67
CA LEU A 98 11.31 8.37 -7.17
C LEU A 98 10.55 7.72 -8.33
N ASP A 99 9.87 8.49 -9.19
CA ASP A 99 9.16 7.93 -10.36
C ASP A 99 10.07 7.12 -11.30
N TRP A 100 11.35 7.51 -11.42
CA TRP A 100 12.37 6.80 -12.17
C TRP A 100 13.05 5.66 -11.39
N GLY A 101 12.68 5.42 -10.12
CA GLY A 101 13.31 4.44 -9.23
C GLY A 101 14.73 4.82 -8.78
N MET A 102 15.14 6.08 -8.94
CA MET A 102 16.48 6.59 -8.61
C MET A 102 16.64 6.92 -7.12
N VAL A 103 16.17 6.05 -6.22
CA VAL A 103 16.20 6.27 -4.76
C VAL A 103 17.61 6.52 -4.23
N LYS A 104 18.63 5.87 -4.80
CA LYS A 104 20.04 6.08 -4.41
C LYS A 104 20.49 7.54 -4.59
N LYS A 105 20.02 8.23 -5.65
CA LYS A 105 20.34 9.65 -5.87
C LYS A 105 19.71 10.53 -4.80
N ILE A 106 18.47 10.23 -4.39
CA ILE A 106 17.78 10.93 -3.31
C ILE A 106 18.58 10.80 -2.01
N ILE A 107 19.00 9.57 -1.66
CA ILE A 107 19.78 9.29 -0.46
C ILE A 107 21.11 10.07 -0.47
N THR A 108 21.89 9.96 -1.56
CA THR A 108 23.18 10.66 -1.66
C THR A 108 23.02 12.18 -1.58
N GLU A 109 22.01 12.76 -2.22
CA GLU A 109 21.77 14.20 -2.11
C GLU A 109 21.33 14.59 -0.69
N ALA A 110 20.44 13.83 -0.06
CA ALA A 110 19.97 14.10 1.29
C ALA A 110 21.10 14.03 2.32
N GLU A 111 22.04 13.09 2.20
CA GLU A 111 23.20 12.96 3.07
C GLU A 111 24.10 14.21 3.07
N THR A 112 24.20 14.91 1.93
CA THR A 112 24.96 16.17 1.83
C THR A 112 24.27 17.38 2.46
N GLN A 113 22.98 17.27 2.72
CA GLN A 113 22.15 18.36 3.25
C GLN A 113 21.78 18.14 4.73
N LEU A 114 22.33 17.11 5.36
CA LEU A 114 22.00 16.79 6.76
C LEU A 114 22.30 17.98 7.68
N PRO A 115 21.37 18.34 8.57
CA PRO A 115 21.55 19.46 9.47
C PRO A 115 22.62 19.17 10.53
N CYS A 116 23.20 20.23 11.09
CA CYS A 116 24.12 20.14 12.21
C CYS A 116 23.41 19.80 13.53
N ASP A 117 22.14 20.23 13.67
CA ASP A 117 21.33 19.95 14.86
C ASP A 117 21.11 18.45 15.04
N SER A 118 21.37 17.97 16.27
CA SER A 118 21.39 16.54 16.56
C SER A 118 20.02 15.86 16.46
N GLU A 119 18.94 16.56 16.77
CA GLU A 119 17.60 15.96 16.78
C GLU A 119 17.00 15.93 15.37
N THR A 120 17.05 17.05 14.66
CA THR A 120 16.64 17.17 13.26
C THR A 120 17.45 16.20 12.38
N LYS A 121 18.73 16.02 12.68
CA LYS A 121 19.58 15.03 11.97
C LYS A 121 19.11 13.60 12.20
N LYS A 122 18.68 13.22 13.41
CA LYS A 122 18.13 11.87 13.66
C LYS A 122 16.86 11.64 12.86
N GLU A 123 15.97 12.63 12.79
CA GLU A 123 14.74 12.54 12.00
C GLU A 123 15.06 12.39 10.51
N ALA A 124 15.97 13.19 9.97
CA ALA A 124 16.41 13.05 8.57
C ALA A 124 17.03 11.67 8.30
N ILE A 125 17.88 11.17 9.19
CA ILE A 125 18.50 9.85 9.07
C ILE A 125 17.44 8.74 9.10
N LYS A 126 16.37 8.88 9.88
CA LYS A 126 15.27 7.91 9.91
C LYS A 126 14.61 7.78 8.53
N GLU A 127 14.31 8.90 7.88
CA GLU A 127 13.70 8.91 6.54
C GLU A 127 14.67 8.37 5.47
N VAL A 128 15.95 8.77 5.52
CA VAL A 128 17.00 8.23 4.63
C VAL A 128 17.14 6.71 4.82
N THR A 129 17.09 6.24 6.07
CA THR A 129 17.15 4.80 6.41
C THR A 129 15.94 4.06 5.86
N TYR A 130 14.75 4.65 5.91
CA TYR A 130 13.55 4.07 5.32
C TYR A 130 13.69 3.90 3.80
N LEU A 131 14.13 4.95 3.10
CA LEU A 131 14.37 4.92 1.65
C LEU A 131 15.43 3.87 1.28
N SER A 132 16.52 3.82 2.06
CA SER A 132 17.60 2.85 1.84
C SER A 132 17.13 1.40 2.00
N LYS A 133 16.43 1.10 3.10
CA LYS A 133 15.91 -0.25 3.40
C LYS A 133 14.88 -0.75 2.38
N ASN A 134 14.15 0.17 1.73
CA ASN A 134 13.08 -0.17 0.79
C ASN A 134 13.46 0.07 -0.68
N ARG A 135 14.70 0.45 -0.98
CA ARG A 135 15.17 0.80 -2.33
C ARG A 135 14.76 -0.21 -3.40
N ASP A 136 14.95 -1.51 -3.16
CA ASP A 136 14.66 -2.55 -4.15
C ASP A 136 13.15 -2.72 -4.41
N ARG A 137 12.31 -2.22 -3.50
CA ARG A 137 10.84 -2.21 -3.57
C ARG A 137 10.28 -0.89 -4.11
N MET A 138 11.16 0.05 -4.46
CA MET A 138 10.83 1.37 -5.01
C MET A 138 11.37 1.55 -6.44
N ARG A 139 11.56 0.44 -7.18
CA ARG A 139 12.03 0.42 -8.58
C ARG A 139 10.88 0.74 -9.56
N TYR A 140 10.27 1.91 -9.39
CA TYR A 140 8.98 2.24 -9.99
C TYR A 140 8.96 2.23 -11.52
N ALA A 141 10.02 2.72 -12.18
CA ALA A 141 10.13 2.64 -13.65
C ALA A 141 10.18 1.19 -14.15
N GLU A 142 10.95 0.33 -13.47
CA GLU A 142 11.06 -1.10 -13.78
C GLU A 142 9.70 -1.81 -13.59
N PHE A 143 9.01 -1.53 -12.47
CA PHE A 143 7.70 -2.12 -12.20
C PHE A 143 6.64 -1.68 -13.20
N ARG A 144 6.63 -0.40 -13.60
CA ARG A 144 5.72 0.09 -14.65
C ARG A 144 6.02 -0.55 -16.01
N ALA A 145 7.30 -0.72 -16.37
CA ALA A 145 7.68 -1.40 -17.60
C ALA A 145 7.23 -2.87 -17.63
N GLN A 146 7.13 -3.51 -16.45
CA GLN A 146 6.56 -4.85 -16.31
C GLN A 146 5.02 -4.89 -16.25
N GLY A 147 4.35 -3.74 -16.29
CA GLY A 147 2.90 -3.62 -16.21
C GLY A 147 2.32 -3.67 -14.79
N PHE A 148 3.15 -3.58 -13.75
CA PHE A 148 2.68 -3.64 -12.37
C PHE A 148 2.08 -2.32 -11.90
N PHE A 149 1.11 -2.42 -11.00
CA PHE A 149 0.63 -1.27 -10.24
C PHE A 149 1.67 -0.86 -9.21
N VAL A 150 1.91 0.44 -9.11
CA VAL A 150 2.85 1.04 -8.15
C VAL A 150 2.16 1.86 -7.06
N GLY A 151 0.85 2.04 -7.17
CA GLY A 151 0.04 2.80 -6.23
C GLY A 151 -1.26 2.07 -5.89
N SER A 152 -1.69 2.21 -4.65
CA SER A 152 -2.80 1.51 -4.02
C SER A 152 -4.10 2.30 -4.06
N GLY A 153 -4.23 3.32 -4.92
CA GLY A 153 -5.43 4.15 -5.02
C GLY A 153 -6.73 3.37 -5.24
N VAL A 154 -6.68 2.17 -5.83
CA VAL A 154 -7.87 1.29 -5.91
C VAL A 154 -8.24 0.68 -4.56
N ILE A 155 -7.27 0.41 -3.69
CA ILE A 155 -7.52 -0.01 -2.31
C ILE A 155 -8.14 1.15 -1.53
N GLU A 156 -7.64 2.38 -1.67
CA GLU A 156 -8.22 3.57 -1.01
C GLU A 156 -9.68 3.81 -1.45
N ALA A 157 -9.92 3.77 -2.76
CA ALA A 157 -11.28 3.85 -3.31
C ALA A 157 -12.16 2.69 -2.81
N GLY A 158 -11.60 1.48 -2.72
CA GLY A 158 -12.24 0.31 -2.14
C GLY A 158 -12.63 0.53 -0.68
N CYS A 159 -11.70 0.96 0.17
CA CYS A 159 -11.95 1.29 1.57
C CYS A 159 -13.02 2.37 1.73
N LYS A 160 -13.00 3.42 0.90
CA LYS A 160 -14.02 4.48 0.92
C LYS A 160 -15.40 3.93 0.56
N ASN A 161 -15.50 3.14 -0.51
CA ASN A 161 -16.79 2.65 -1.03
C ASN A 161 -17.33 1.44 -0.27
N ILE A 162 -16.49 0.52 0.16
CA ILE A 162 -16.89 -0.74 0.83
C ILE A 162 -17.07 -0.49 2.33
N ILE A 163 -16.12 0.16 2.98
CA ILE A 163 -16.08 0.32 4.44
C ILE A 163 -16.70 1.66 4.85
N ALA A 164 -16.08 2.78 4.47
CA ALA A 164 -16.41 4.09 5.04
C ALA A 164 -17.84 4.52 4.74
N GLN A 165 -18.32 4.30 3.51
CA GLN A 165 -19.68 4.64 3.11
C GLN A 165 -20.78 4.05 3.99
N ARG A 166 -20.54 2.91 4.65
CA ARG A 166 -21.56 2.23 5.47
C ARG A 166 -21.22 2.14 6.95
N LEU A 167 -19.95 2.23 7.31
CA LEU A 167 -19.49 2.03 8.69
C LEU A 167 -18.95 3.29 9.36
N LYS A 168 -18.72 4.39 8.62
CA LYS A 168 -18.11 5.63 9.15
C LYS A 168 -18.99 6.89 9.01
N ARG A 169 -20.32 6.77 8.88
CA ARG A 169 -21.19 7.97 8.87
C ARG A 169 -21.65 8.32 10.28
N SER A 170 -22.12 9.57 10.44
CA SER A 170 -22.64 10.07 11.71
C SER A 170 -23.75 9.18 12.27
N GLY A 171 -23.75 8.98 13.60
CA GLY A 171 -24.74 8.19 14.32
C GLY A 171 -24.62 6.67 14.17
N MET A 172 -23.63 6.16 13.44
CA MET A 172 -23.48 4.71 13.23
C MET A 172 -22.75 4.04 14.40
N GLN A 173 -23.41 3.06 15.02
CA GLN A 173 -22.83 2.19 16.03
C GLN A 173 -22.95 0.73 15.58
N TRP A 174 -21.87 -0.03 15.72
CA TRP A 174 -21.80 -1.41 15.27
C TRP A 174 -21.13 -2.28 16.33
N THR A 175 -21.68 -3.46 16.55
CA THR A 175 -20.88 -4.54 17.14
C THR A 175 -19.86 -5.02 16.12
N VAL A 176 -18.71 -5.57 16.55
CA VAL A 176 -17.70 -6.13 15.64
C VAL A 176 -18.32 -7.21 14.74
N LYS A 177 -19.19 -8.05 15.30
CA LYS A 177 -19.94 -9.07 14.55
C LYS A 177 -20.81 -8.43 13.45
N GLY A 178 -21.59 -7.40 13.80
CA GLY A 178 -22.46 -6.70 12.84
C GLY A 178 -21.68 -5.99 11.75
N ALA A 179 -20.60 -5.30 12.11
CA ALA A 179 -19.70 -4.66 11.15
C ALA A 179 -19.11 -5.69 10.16
N ASN A 180 -18.59 -6.82 10.67
CA ASN A 180 -18.02 -7.86 9.82
C ASN A 180 -19.03 -8.51 8.87
N ALA A 181 -20.29 -8.68 9.29
CA ALA A 181 -21.35 -9.15 8.41
C ALA A 181 -21.58 -8.18 7.24
N ILE A 182 -21.62 -6.87 7.52
CA ILE A 182 -21.78 -5.83 6.49
C ILE A 182 -20.55 -5.76 5.58
N ILE A 183 -19.34 -5.85 6.13
CA ILE A 183 -18.10 -5.85 5.32
C ILE A 183 -18.12 -7.03 4.36
N SER A 184 -18.39 -8.24 4.87
CA SER A 184 -18.43 -9.46 4.06
C SER A 184 -19.44 -9.36 2.92
N LEU A 185 -20.66 -8.91 3.22
CA LEU A 185 -21.71 -8.69 2.22
C LEU A 185 -21.26 -7.70 1.13
N ARG A 186 -20.69 -6.56 1.52
CA ARG A 186 -20.27 -5.54 0.55
C ARG A 186 -19.07 -5.99 -0.27
N CYS A 187 -18.14 -6.73 0.32
CA CYS A 187 -17.04 -7.37 -0.39
C CYS A 187 -17.56 -8.37 -1.44
N MET A 188 -18.55 -9.20 -1.11
CA MET A 188 -19.18 -10.13 -2.07
C MET A 188 -19.85 -9.40 -3.22
N ILE A 189 -20.66 -8.38 -2.93
CA ILE A 189 -21.33 -7.56 -3.96
C ILE A 189 -20.30 -6.90 -4.88
N LYS A 190 -19.27 -6.27 -4.33
CA LYS A 190 -18.22 -5.60 -5.14
C LYS A 190 -17.28 -6.56 -5.86
N SER A 191 -17.27 -7.83 -5.47
CA SER A 191 -16.55 -8.89 -6.16
C SER A 191 -17.44 -9.63 -7.18
N ASN A 192 -18.69 -9.21 -7.39
CA ASN A 192 -19.69 -9.89 -8.21
C ASN A 192 -19.93 -11.36 -7.81
N ARG A 193 -19.94 -11.66 -6.51
CA ARG A 193 -20.10 -13.01 -5.94
C ARG A 193 -21.34 -13.17 -5.08
N PHE A 194 -22.27 -12.22 -5.16
CA PHE A 194 -23.47 -12.25 -4.35
C PHE A 194 -24.39 -13.40 -4.77
N GLU A 195 -24.60 -13.58 -6.07
CA GLU A 195 -25.44 -14.67 -6.60
C GLU A 195 -24.83 -16.04 -6.31
N ASP A 196 -23.53 -16.24 -6.59
CA ASP A 196 -22.82 -17.49 -6.28
C ASP A 196 -23.02 -17.94 -4.82
N TYR A 197 -22.93 -16.99 -3.88
CA TYR A 197 -23.12 -17.26 -2.46
C TYR A 197 -24.54 -17.75 -2.11
N TRP A 198 -25.57 -17.22 -2.79
CA TRP A 198 -26.95 -17.67 -2.58
C TRP A 198 -27.23 -19.00 -3.26
N CYS A 199 -26.68 -19.23 -4.45
CA CYS A 199 -26.76 -20.52 -5.13
C CYS A 199 -26.19 -21.65 -4.27
N ASP A 200 -25.01 -21.46 -3.67
CA ASP A 200 -24.37 -22.46 -2.80
C ASP A 200 -25.18 -22.79 -1.53
N ARG A 201 -26.05 -21.88 -1.08
CA ARG A 201 -26.88 -22.07 0.13
C ARG A 201 -28.29 -22.57 -0.15
N ALA A 202 -28.75 -22.41 -1.39
CA ALA A 202 -30.03 -22.93 -1.84
C ALA A 202 -29.93 -24.39 -2.33
N ALA A 203 -28.71 -24.87 -2.58
CA ALA A 203 -28.38 -26.27 -2.87
C ALA A 203 -28.24 -27.09 -1.59
#